data_AF-A0A8T6U5S4-F1
#
_entry.id   AF-A0A8T6U5S4-F1
#
_cell.length_a   1.000
_cell.length_b   1.000
_cell.length_c   1.000
_cell.angle_alpha   90.00
_cell.angle_beta   90.00
_cell.angle_gamma   90.00
#
_symmetry.space_group_name_H-M   'P 1'
#
loop_
_entity.id
_entity.type
_entity.pdbx_description
1 polymer ?
#
loop_
_entity_poly.entity_id
_entity_poly.type
_entity_poly.pdbx_seq_one_letter_code
_entity_poly.pdbx_strand_id
1 'polypeptide(L)' 'GVEKKDITLHGTENTLTISVDTPQRKYYKEVEMPAKIEPKQAKSSYKNGVLEATVPKKKEEKPKGENIEIE' A
#
# COMPACT_ATOMS: atom_id res chain seq x y z
N GLY A 1 10.47 10.68 19.22
CA GLY A 1 9.52 10.29 18.16
C GLY A 1 10.29 9.94 16.90
N VAL A 2 9.63 9.77 15.76
CA VAL A 2 10.27 9.59 14.44
C VAL A 2 9.94 10.81 13.58
N GLU A 3 10.93 11.38 12.89
CA GLU A 3 10.70 12.51 11.97
C GLU A 3 10.10 12.03 10.65
N LYS A 4 9.28 12.87 9.99
CA LYS A 4 8.62 12.51 8.73
C LYS A 4 9.61 12.05 7.66
N LYS A 5 10.77 12.70 7.57
CA LYS A 5 11.80 12.44 6.56
C LYS A 5 12.48 11.08 6.71
N ASP A 6 12.41 10.50 7.91
CA ASP A 6 13.04 9.21 8.24
C ASP A 6 12.08 8.03 8.00
N ILE A 7 10.81 8.30 7.68
CA ILE A 7 9.80 7.29 7.39
C ILE A 7 9.77 7.01 5.89
N THR A 8 10.06 5.76 5.51
CA THR A 8 9.85 5.27 4.16
C THR A 8 8.54 4.50 4.09
N LEU A 9 7.65 4.92 3.18
CA LEU A 9 6.41 4.24 2.85
C LEU A 9 6.50 3.73 1.41
N HIS A 10 6.45 2.42 1.22
CA HIS A 10 6.55 1.77 -0.08
C HIS A 10 5.35 0.84 -0.30
N GLY A 11 4.78 0.82 -1.51
CA GLY A 11 3.65 -0.03 -1.85
C GLY A 11 3.90 -0.84 -3.11
N THR A 12 3.52 -2.12 -3.08
CA THR A 12 3.37 -2.96 -4.27
C THR A 12 1.87 -3.13 -4.59
N GLU A 13 1.50 -3.92 -5.59
CA GLU A 13 0.08 -4.24 -5.80
C GLU A 13 -0.55 -4.99 -4.63
N ASN A 14 0.23 -5.68 -3.80
CA ASN A 14 -0.27 -6.58 -2.77
C ASN A 14 0.16 -6.20 -1.35
N THR A 15 1.13 -5.31 -1.18
CA THR A 15 1.72 -5.01 0.13
C THR A 15 1.96 -3.52 0.33
N LEU A 16 1.90 -3.08 1.59
CA LEU A 16 2.36 -1.77 2.04
C LEU A 16 3.44 -1.96 3.11
N THR A 17 4.61 -1.40 2.88
CA THR A 17 5.77 -1.50 3.76
C THR A 17 6.04 -0.14 4.41
N ILE A 18 6.12 -0.12 5.74
CA ILE A 18 6.55 1.02 6.55
C ILE A 18 7.92 0.69 7.14
N SER A 19 8.92 1.53 6.89
CA SER A 19 10.26 1.33 7.45
C SER A 19 10.89 2.63 7.94
N VAL A 20 11.75 2.49 8.94
CA VAL A 20 12.58 3.55 9.52
C VAL A 20 13.95 2.94 9.76
N ASP A 21 14.99 3.59 9.27
CA ASP A 21 16.37 3.15 9.47
C ASP A 21 17.25 4.32 9.94
N THR A 22 17.15 4.65 11.22
CA THR A 22 18.01 5.64 11.86
C THR A 22 18.81 5.00 13.01
N PRO A 23 19.95 5.59 13.42
CA PRO A 23 20.70 5.10 14.58
C PRO A 23 19.88 5.05 15.87
N GLN A 24 18.90 5.95 16.02
CA GLN A 24 18.07 6.05 17.22
C GLN A 24 16.94 5.03 17.23
N ARG A 25 16.40 4.65 16.05
CA ARG A 25 15.30 3.71 15.96
C ARG A 25 15.27 3.02 14.60
N LYS A 26 15.12 1.70 14.64
CA LYS A 26 14.82 0.89 13.47
C LYS A 26 13.42 0.30 13.59
N TYR A 27 12.69 0.32 12.50
CA TYR A 27 11.37 -0.28 12.41
C TYR A 27 11.16 -0.80 10.99
N TYR A 28 10.49 -1.94 10.89
CA TYR A 28 10.06 -2.50 9.63
C TYR A 28 8.75 -3.23 9.85
N LYS A 29 7.76 -2.91 9.02
CA LYS A 29 6.51 -3.64 8.97
C LYS A 29 6.02 -3.70 7.54
N GLU A 30 5.79 -4.91 7.07
CA GLU A 30 5.03 -5.17 5.87
C GLU A 30 3.60 -5.58 6.24
N VAL A 31 2.64 -5.03 5.51
CA VAL A 31 1.22 -5.32 5.64
C VAL A 31 0.73 -5.84 4.30
N GLU A 32 0.21 -7.06 4.29
CA GLU A 32 -0.50 -7.59 3.14
C GLU A 32 -1.85 -6.90 2.99
N MET A 33 -2.16 -6.50 1.76
CA MET A 33 -3.42 -5.84 1.43
C MET A 33 -4.50 -6.88 1.15
N PRO A 34 -5.74 -6.64 1.57
CA PRO A 34 -6.86 -7.57 1.34
C PRO A 34 -7.33 -7.62 -0.12
N ALA A 35 -6.80 -6.75 -0.99
CA ALA A 35 -7.08 -6.69 -2.42
C ALA A 35 -5.92 -6.00 -3.13
N LYS A 36 -5.85 -6.14 -4.47
CA LYS A 36 -4.88 -5.38 -5.27
C LYS A 36 -5.10 -3.88 -5.11
N ILE A 37 -4.03 -3.13 -4.94
CA ILE A 37 -4.04 -1.67 -4.79
C ILE A 37 -3.32 -0.96 -5.94
N GLU A 38 -3.51 0.34 -6.06
CA GLU A 38 -2.78 1.21 -6.99
C GLU A 38 -1.90 2.21 -6.19
N PRO A 39 -0.64 1.82 -5.85
CA PRO A 39 0.25 2.65 -5.03
C PRO A 39 0.54 4.03 -5.61
N LYS A 40 0.52 4.18 -6.95
CA LYS A 40 0.81 5.46 -7.61
C LYS A 40 -0.23 6.54 -7.30
N GLN A 41 -1.44 6.13 -6.90
CA GLN A 41 -2.53 7.04 -6.52
C GLN A 41 -2.67 7.18 -4.99
N ALA A 42 -1.73 6.64 -4.22
CA ALA A 42 -1.74 6.74 -2.76
C ALA A 42 -1.59 8.19 -2.27
N LYS A 43 -2.21 8.47 -1.12
CA LYS A 43 -2.02 9.71 -0.36
C LYS A 43 -1.62 9.35 1.06
N SER A 44 -0.76 10.17 1.67
CA SER A 44 -0.33 9.97 3.05
C SER A 44 -0.20 11.28 3.82
N SER A 45 -0.49 11.26 5.11
CA SER A 45 -0.30 12.36 6.05
C SER A 45 0.49 11.89 7.28
N TYR A 46 1.31 12.77 7.86
CA TYR A 46 1.99 12.50 9.13
C TYR A 46 1.84 13.71 10.03
N LYS A 47 1.04 13.58 11.09
CA LYS A 47 0.72 14.68 12.01
C LYS A 47 0.73 14.16 13.44
N ASN A 48 1.42 14.87 14.33
CA ASN A 48 1.50 14.55 15.75
C ASN A 48 1.94 13.10 16.04
N GLY A 49 2.84 12.55 15.22
CA GLY A 49 3.36 11.19 15.39
C GLY A 49 2.49 10.07 14.79
N VAL A 50 1.38 10.41 14.11
CA VAL A 50 0.48 9.43 13.48
C VAL A 50 0.64 9.49 11.96
N LEU A 51 0.95 8.33 11.35
CA LEU A 51 0.97 8.14 9.90
C LEU A 51 -0.39 7.63 9.44
N GLU A 52 -1.02 8.34 8.52
CA GLU A 52 -2.23 7.90 7.81
C GLU A 52 -1.88 7.70 6.33
N ALA A 53 -2.29 6.58 5.75
CA ALA A 53 -2.09 6.27 4.34
C ALA A 53 -3.39 5.74 3.74
N THR A 54 -3.82 6.35 2.63
CA THR A 54 -5.01 5.96 1.89
C THR A 54 -4.58 5.54 0.49
N VAL A 55 -4.82 4.28 0.15
CA VAL A 55 -4.47 3.72 -1.16
C VAL A 55 -5.73 3.17 -1.82
N PRO A 56 -6.06 3.60 -3.05
CA PRO A 56 -7.22 3.07 -3.75
C PRO A 56 -6.98 1.61 -4.16
N LYS A 57 -8.05 0.81 -4.13
CA LYS A 57 -8.06 -0.51 -4.75
C LYS A 57 -7.86 -0.37 -6.26
N LYS A 58 -7.10 -1.29 -6.84
CA LYS A 58 -6.99 -1.41 -8.29
C LYS A 58 -8.37 -1.77 -8.84
N LYS A 59 -8.80 -1.10 -9.92
CA LYS A 59 -10.06 -1.46 -10.58
C LYS A 59 -9.89 -2.83 -11.20
N GLU A 60 -10.68 -3.80 -10.76
CA GLU A 60 -10.78 -5.09 -11.44
C GLU A 60 -11.66 -4.90 -12.68
N GLU A 61 -11.11 -5.23 -13.86
CA GLU A 61 -11.95 -5.40 -15.03
C GLU A 61 -12.83 -6.62 -14.78
N LYS A 62 -14.16 -6.44 -14.87
CA LYS A 62 -15.07 -7.58 -14.80
C LYS A 62 -14.65 -8.57 -15.88
N PRO A 63 -14.47 -9.86 -15.56
CA PRO A 63 -14.15 -10.86 -16.57
C PRO A 63 -15.24 -10.81 -17.65
N LYS A 64 -14.81 -10.61 -18.90
CA LYS A 64 -15.71 -10.71 -20.06
C LYS A 64 -15.91 -12.19 -20.32
N GLY A 65 -17.13 -12.67 -20.11
CA GLY A 65 -17.52 -14.03 -20.47
C GLY A 65 -18.01 -14.08 -21.91
N GLU A 66 -17.84 -15.24 -22.53
CA GLU A 66 -18.40 -15.56 -23.85
C GLU A 66 -19.21 -16.86 -23.73
N ASN A 67 -20.23 -17.02 -24.56
CA ASN A 67 -21.00 -18.27 -24.62
C ASN A 67 -20.14 -19.35 -25.30
N ILE A 68 -20.07 -20.53 -24.71
CA ILE A 68 -19.40 -21.70 -25.29
C ILE A 68 -20.48 -22.64 -25.83
N GLU A 69 -20.47 -22.88 -27.14
CA GLU A 69 -21.34 -23.88 -27.77
C GLU A 69 -20.82 -25.29 -27.47
N ILE A 70 -21.74 -26.24 -27.26
CA ILE A 70 -21.43 -27.67 -27.01
C ILE A 70 -21.68 -28.44 -28.30
N GLU A 71 -20.71 -29.26 -28.72
CA GLU A 71 -20.84 -30.25 -29.82
C GLU A 71 -21.38 -31.59 -29.34
#